data_AF-A0A2V8XVJ2-F1
#
_entry.id   AF-A0A2V8XVJ2-F1
#
_cell.length_a   1.000
_cell.length_b   1.000
_cell.length_c   1.000
_cell.angle_alpha   90.00
_cell.angle_beta   90.00
_cell.angle_gamma   90.00
#
_symmetry.space_group_name_H-M   'P 1'
#
loop_
_entity.id
_entity.type
_entity.pdbx_description
1 polymer ?
#
loop_
_entity_poly.entity_id
_entity_poly.type
_entity_poly.pdbx_seq_one_letter_code
_entity_poly.pdbx_strand_id
1 'polypeptide(L)'
;MELQSSTWLRPQHLLDALLWPEIRKEESVTLREFNDENARYYVLTVLRGGYQVEVLREIWFDRADLHVARILNFGPKGFLLSDVRLADWQLPDTSDGQAAPGAASNGALMFPRVIRIERPHDDYKLDMQVTKVTMNEEIPAERFKLEQPEGAELVPVGQATESKQP
;
A
#
# COMPACT_ATOMS: atom_id res chain seq x y z
N MET A 1 5.44 -14.17 -32.14
CA MET A 1 5.52 -12.81 -31.59
C MET A 1 5.24 -12.96 -30.11
N GLU A 2 6.28 -13.30 -29.35
CA GLU A 2 6.19 -13.63 -27.93
C GLU A 2 5.88 -12.36 -27.14
N LEU A 3 4.72 -12.35 -26.48
CA LEU A 3 4.41 -11.39 -25.44
C LEU A 3 5.42 -11.63 -24.32
N GLN A 4 6.43 -10.77 -24.24
CA GLN A 4 7.32 -10.71 -23.09
C GLN A 4 6.45 -10.49 -21.86
N SER A 5 6.25 -11.55 -21.07
CA SER A 5 5.62 -11.49 -19.77
C SER A 5 6.41 -10.50 -18.93
N SER A 6 5.76 -9.38 -18.58
CA SER A 6 6.29 -8.36 -17.67
C SER A 6 6.46 -8.97 -16.27
N THR A 7 7.54 -9.73 -16.08
CA THR A 7 7.80 -10.54 -14.88
C THR A 7 8.34 -9.68 -13.71
N TRP A 8 8.56 -8.38 -13.93
CA TRP A 8 9.36 -7.55 -13.03
C TRP A 8 8.57 -6.63 -12.10
N LEU A 9 7.25 -6.49 -12.28
CA LEU A 9 6.39 -5.71 -11.37
C LEU A 9 5.40 -6.64 -10.67
N ARG A 10 5.55 -6.81 -9.36
CA ARG A 10 4.59 -7.59 -8.56
C ARG A 10 3.44 -6.67 -8.11
N PRO A 11 2.18 -6.97 -8.45
CA PRO A 11 1.03 -6.14 -8.04
C PRO A 11 0.95 -5.90 -6.54
N GLN A 12 1.37 -6.88 -5.72
CA GLN A 12 1.42 -6.74 -4.27
C GLN A 12 2.29 -5.56 -3.81
N HIS A 13 3.41 -5.28 -4.48
CA HIS A 13 4.30 -4.19 -4.10
C HIS A 13 3.67 -2.82 -4.31
N LEU A 14 2.79 -2.70 -5.30
CA LEU A 14 1.98 -1.51 -5.53
C LEU A 14 0.92 -1.39 -4.43
N LEU A 15 0.21 -2.48 -4.15
CA LEU A 15 -0.84 -2.51 -3.14
C LEU A 15 -0.30 -2.12 -1.76
N ASP A 16 0.83 -2.69 -1.34
CA ASP A 16 1.46 -2.42 -0.03
C ASP A 16 1.89 -0.94 0.13
N ALA A 17 2.20 -0.26 -0.97
CA ALA A 17 2.56 1.15 -0.96
C ALA A 17 1.35 2.08 -0.87
N LEU A 18 0.21 1.67 -1.43
CA LEU A 18 -1.05 2.42 -1.41
C LEU A 18 -1.87 2.15 -0.15
N LEU A 19 -1.87 0.90 0.32
CA LEU A 19 -2.63 0.41 1.45
C LEU A 19 -1.65 -0.04 2.53
N TRP A 20 -0.98 0.91 3.17
CA TRP A 20 -0.12 0.53 4.29
C TRP A 20 -0.98 -0.06 5.42
N PRO A 21 -0.56 -1.18 6.03
CA PRO A 21 -1.32 -1.80 7.09
C PRO A 21 -1.31 -0.93 8.35
N GLU A 22 -2.41 -1.01 9.10
CA GLU A 22 -2.52 -0.44 10.44
C GLU A 22 -1.41 -0.94 11.35
N ILE A 23 -0.97 -0.06 12.25
CA ILE A 23 -0.05 -0.44 13.32
C ILE A 23 -0.82 -1.32 14.30
N ARG A 24 -0.34 -2.55 14.50
CA ARG A 24 -1.01 -3.54 15.35
C ARG A 24 -0.74 -3.25 16.82
N LYS A 25 -1.62 -3.73 17.70
CA LYS A 25 -1.50 -3.48 19.16
C LYS A 25 -0.26 -4.10 19.78
N GLU A 26 0.23 -5.20 19.21
CA GLU A 26 1.44 -5.89 19.61
C GLU A 26 2.73 -5.20 19.13
N GLU A 27 2.64 -4.23 18.22
CA GLU A 27 3.78 -3.47 17.72
C GLU A 27 4.09 -2.30 18.66
N SER A 28 5.37 -2.12 18.98
CA SER A 28 5.82 -0.97 19.76
C SER A 28 6.11 0.20 18.83
N VAL A 29 5.77 1.42 19.25
CA VAL A 29 6.00 2.62 18.43
C VAL A 29 6.80 3.64 19.23
N THR A 30 7.80 4.23 18.59
CA THR A 30 8.49 5.42 19.10
C THR A 30 8.23 6.62 18.19
N LEU A 31 8.31 7.82 18.75
CA LEU A 31 8.17 9.09 18.03
C LEU A 31 9.43 9.91 18.22
N ARG A 32 9.98 10.44 17.12
CA ARG A 32 11.11 11.37 17.15
C ARG A 32 10.89 12.54 16.19
N GLU A 33 11.47 13.68 16.52
CA GLU A 33 11.64 14.75 15.55
C GLU A 33 12.84 14.45 14.64
N PHE A 34 12.74 14.90 13.39
CA PHE A 34 13.85 14.93 12.46
C PHE A 34 13.80 16.23 11.67
N ASN A 35 14.90 16.96 11.60
CA ASN A 35 14.98 18.21 10.85
C ASN A 35 16.16 18.08 9.88
N ASP A 36 15.92 18.35 8.60
CA ASP A 36 16.97 18.60 7.62
C ASP A 36 16.93 20.06 7.17
N GLU A 37 17.76 20.41 6.19
CA GLU A 37 17.88 21.79 5.69
C GLU A 37 16.60 22.31 5.01
N ASN A 38 15.78 21.41 4.46
CA ASN A 38 14.64 21.75 3.60
C ASN A 38 13.28 21.48 4.26
N ALA A 39 13.22 20.56 5.20
CA ALA A 39 11.98 20.07 5.78
C ALA A 39 12.15 19.58 7.22
N ARG A 40 11.01 19.48 7.92
CA ARG A 40 10.94 19.03 9.30
C ARG A 40 9.88 17.96 9.41
N TYR A 41 10.19 16.88 10.13
CA TYR A 41 9.36 15.70 10.19
C TYR A 41 9.13 15.22 11.62
N TYR A 42 7.95 14.63 11.85
CA TYR A 42 7.73 13.66 12.90
C TYR A 42 7.92 12.27 12.31
N VAL A 43 8.79 11.46 12.91
CA VAL A 43 9.05 10.09 12.47
C VAL A 43 8.52 9.11 13.50
N LEU A 44 7.53 8.33 13.08
CA LEU A 44 7.02 7.19 13.83
C LEU A 44 7.82 5.96 13.43
N THR A 45 8.55 5.38 14.36
CA THR A 45 9.28 4.12 14.16
C THR A 45 8.47 2.99 14.76
N VAL A 46 7.96 2.12 13.90
CA VAL A 46 7.23 0.91 14.28
C VAL A 46 8.23 -0.23 14.45
N LEU A 47 8.17 -0.88 15.59
CA LEU A 47 9.03 -1.97 16.00
C LEU A 47 8.22 -3.25 16.08
N ARG A 48 8.78 -4.34 15.55
CA ARG A 48 8.22 -5.68 15.76
C ARG A 48 9.01 -6.43 16.83
N GLY A 49 8.28 -7.14 17.68
CA GLY A 49 8.82 -7.98 18.73
C GLY A 49 9.11 -9.42 18.28
N GLY A 50 9.93 -10.12 19.06
CA GLY A 50 10.38 -11.49 18.82
C GLY A 50 11.56 -11.81 19.74
N TYR A 51 12.50 -12.65 19.29
CA TYR A 51 13.77 -12.86 20.00
C TYR A 51 14.67 -11.61 20.00
N GLN A 52 14.53 -10.74 19.00
CA GLN A 52 15.23 -9.47 18.87
C GLN A 52 14.24 -8.40 18.40
N VAL A 53 14.39 -7.19 18.91
CA VAL A 53 13.59 -6.04 18.46
C VAL A 53 14.17 -5.53 17.16
N GLU A 54 13.31 -5.41 16.14
CA GLU A 54 13.68 -4.90 14.83
C GLU A 54 12.77 -3.76 14.42
N VAL A 55 13.32 -2.81 13.67
CA VAL A 55 12.52 -1.80 12.96
C VAL A 55 11.74 -2.50 11.87
N LEU A 56 10.42 -2.37 11.90
CA LEU A 56 9.51 -2.86 10.88
C LEU A 56 9.23 -1.78 9.84
N ARG A 57 8.99 -0.55 10.31
CA ARG A 57 8.60 0.57 9.46
C ARG A 57 9.02 1.90 10.07
N GLU A 58 9.34 2.87 9.23
CA GLU A 58 9.27 4.28 9.60
C GLU A 58 8.21 5.01 8.78
N ILE A 59 7.38 5.81 9.45
CA ILE A 59 6.37 6.67 8.83
C ILE A 59 6.73 8.11 9.14
N TRP A 60 6.97 8.88 8.10
CA TRP A 60 7.46 10.26 8.18
C TRP A 60 6.31 11.20 7.85
N PHE A 61 5.93 12.01 8.83
CA PHE A 61 4.92 13.05 8.69
C PHE A 61 5.62 14.40 8.53
N ASP A 62 5.27 15.15 7.50
CA ASP A 62 5.73 16.54 7.36
C ASP A 62 5.12 17.39 8.49
N ARG A 63 5.94 18.20 9.17
CA ARG A 63 5.46 19.00 10.31
C ARG A 63 4.64 20.21 9.91
N ALA A 64 4.69 20.63 8.65
CA ALA A 64 3.93 21.77 8.16
C ALA A 64 2.44 21.47 8.06
N ASP A 65 2.07 20.26 7.64
CA ASP A 65 0.69 19.87 7.34
C ASP A 65 0.27 18.51 7.95
N LEU A 66 1.19 17.78 8.56
CA LEU A 66 1.00 16.43 9.10
C LEU A 66 0.55 15.40 8.07
N HIS A 67 0.81 15.62 6.79
CA HIS A 67 0.68 14.58 5.78
C HIS A 67 1.86 13.61 5.84
N VAL A 68 1.61 12.35 5.46
CA VAL A 68 2.70 11.39 5.31
C VAL A 68 3.51 11.76 4.07
N ALA A 69 4.79 12.06 4.26
CA ALA A 69 5.72 12.38 3.19
C ALA A 69 6.51 11.14 2.71
N ARG A 70 6.79 10.20 3.62
CA ARG A 70 7.62 9.04 3.33
C ARG A 70 7.31 7.85 4.23
N ILE A 71 7.40 6.65 3.65
CA ILE A 71 7.32 5.38 4.39
C ILE A 71 8.50 4.49 4.00
N LEU A 72 9.24 4.04 5.00
CA LEU A 72 10.29 3.04 4.84
C LEU A 72 9.81 1.72 5.43
N ASN A 73 9.84 0.64 4.66
CA ASN A 73 9.54 -0.70 5.14
C ASN A 73 10.82 -1.53 5.22
N PHE A 74 11.01 -2.23 6.34
CA PHE A 74 12.23 -2.97 6.63
C PHE A 74 11.95 -4.47 6.78
N GLY A 75 12.85 -5.26 6.20
CA GLY A 75 12.94 -6.70 6.37
C GLY A 75 13.82 -7.08 7.56
N PRO A 76 14.03 -8.39 7.77
CA PRO A 76 14.94 -8.88 8.82
C PRO A 76 16.31 -8.21 8.75
N LYS A 77 16.95 -8.02 9.91
CA LYS A 77 18.26 -7.39 10.04
C LYS A 77 18.32 -5.93 9.53
N GLY A 78 17.17 -5.25 9.42
CA GLY A 78 17.10 -3.84 9.00
C GLY A 78 17.24 -3.62 7.49
N PHE A 79 17.00 -4.65 6.69
CA PHE A 79 17.10 -4.55 5.23
C PHE A 79 16.01 -3.65 4.66
N LEU A 80 16.36 -2.62 3.89
CA LEU A 80 15.36 -1.69 3.33
C LEU A 80 14.60 -2.34 2.18
N LEU A 81 13.37 -2.80 2.41
CA LEU A 81 12.55 -3.46 1.39
C LEU A 81 11.92 -2.46 0.42
N SER A 82 11.42 -1.34 0.94
CA SER A 82 10.70 -0.34 0.15
C SER A 82 10.86 1.06 0.75
N ASP A 83 11.08 2.05 -0.11
CA ASP A 83 11.04 3.47 0.19
C ASP A 83 9.95 4.14 -0.65
N VAL A 84 8.84 4.49 0.00
CA VAL A 84 7.67 5.12 -0.62
C VAL A 84 7.68 6.60 -0.27
N ARG A 85 7.59 7.47 -1.28
CA ARG A 85 7.41 8.92 -1.11
C ARG A 85 6.04 9.32 -1.65
N LEU A 86 5.39 10.20 -0.91
CA LEU A 86 4.02 10.65 -1.16
C LEU A 86 4.03 12.17 -1.16
N ALA A 87 3.43 12.76 -2.18
CA ALA A 87 3.36 14.20 -2.30
C ALA A 87 2.06 14.61 -3.00
N ASP A 88 1.83 15.93 -3.02
CA ASP A 88 0.67 16.54 -3.67
C ASP A 88 -0.65 15.95 -3.12
N TRP A 89 -0.80 16.05 -1.81
CA TRP A 89 -2.01 15.61 -1.11
C TRP A 89 -3.18 16.51 -1.51
N GLN A 90 -4.24 15.93 -2.04
CA GLN A 90 -5.42 16.65 -2.54
C GLN A 90 -6.71 15.94 -2.12
N LEU A 91 -7.82 16.66 -2.18
CA LEU A 91 -9.13 16.06 -2.00
C LEU A 91 -9.46 15.09 -3.16
N PRO A 92 -10.29 14.07 -2.91
CA PRO A 92 -10.87 13.25 -3.96
C PRO A 92 -11.70 14.10 -4.93
N ASP A 93 -11.75 13.66 -6.17
CA ASP A 93 -12.64 14.17 -7.19
C ASP A 93 -14.09 13.86 -6.82
N THR A 94 -14.92 14.90 -6.75
CA THR A 94 -16.36 14.74 -6.52
C THR A 94 -17.04 14.35 -7.83
N SER A 95 -17.71 13.20 -7.86
CA SER A 95 -18.54 12.79 -8.99
C SER A 95 -19.76 13.70 -9.18
N ASP A 96 -20.37 14.19 -8.09
CA ASP A 96 -21.66 14.90 -8.12
C ASP A 96 -21.74 16.20 -7.29
N GLY A 97 -20.60 16.82 -6.97
CA GLY A 97 -20.56 18.08 -6.21
C GLY A 97 -21.10 18.00 -4.76
N GLN A 98 -21.39 16.79 -4.28
CA GLN A 98 -21.78 16.52 -2.89
C GLN A 98 -20.58 15.97 -2.12
N ALA A 99 -20.31 16.58 -0.96
CA ALA A 99 -19.29 16.11 -0.04
C ALA A 99 -19.61 14.67 0.38
N ALA A 100 -18.59 13.80 0.35
CA ALA A 100 -18.74 12.42 0.79
C ALA A 100 -19.32 12.37 2.23
N PRO A 101 -20.37 11.58 2.49
CA PRO A 101 -20.89 11.40 3.84
C PRO A 101 -19.80 10.76 4.72
N GLY A 102 -19.33 11.50 5.72
CA GLY A 102 -18.24 11.06 6.61
C GLY A 102 -17.13 12.11 6.85
N ALA A 103 -17.12 13.22 6.11
CA ALA A 103 -16.12 14.30 6.26
C ALA A 103 -16.15 15.04 7.63
N ALA A 104 -17.06 14.69 8.54
CA ALA A 104 -17.32 15.42 9.78
C ALA A 104 -16.69 14.81 11.04
N SER A 105 -15.91 13.73 10.94
CA SER A 105 -15.14 13.21 12.08
C SER A 105 -13.67 13.03 11.70
N ASN A 106 -12.88 14.08 11.97
CA ASN A 106 -11.42 14.19 11.85
C ASN A 106 -10.84 14.33 10.45
N GLY A 107 -10.89 15.56 9.91
CA GLY A 107 -10.14 15.97 8.73
C GLY A 107 -10.74 15.47 7.42
N ALA A 108 -10.74 16.31 6.39
CA ALA A 108 -11.09 15.84 5.06
C ALA A 108 -10.06 14.76 4.62
N LEU A 109 -10.53 13.62 4.13
CA LEU A 109 -9.67 12.53 3.67
C LEU A 109 -8.96 12.97 2.39
N MET A 110 -7.71 13.44 2.51
CA MET A 110 -6.85 13.78 1.38
C MET A 110 -6.09 12.56 0.89
N PHE A 111 -5.75 12.54 -0.40
CA PHE A 111 -5.02 11.46 -1.07
C PHE A 111 -3.80 12.02 -1.81
N PRO A 112 -2.66 11.31 -1.80
CA PRO A 112 -1.46 11.74 -2.50
C PRO A 112 -1.63 11.55 -4.02
N ARG A 113 -1.32 12.59 -4.79
CA ARG A 113 -1.37 12.54 -6.27
C ARG A 113 -0.05 12.11 -6.89
N VAL A 114 1.05 12.23 -6.16
CA VAL A 114 2.38 11.78 -6.58
C VAL A 114 2.84 10.67 -5.64
N ILE A 115 3.14 9.50 -6.19
CA ILE A 115 3.58 8.34 -5.42
C ILE A 115 4.83 7.76 -6.10
N ARG A 116 5.93 7.74 -5.36
CA ARG A 116 7.19 7.15 -5.83
C ARG A 116 7.59 6.00 -4.93
N ILE A 117 7.90 4.86 -5.52
CA ILE A 117 8.26 3.64 -4.80
C ILE A 117 9.64 3.18 -5.28
N GLU A 118 10.60 3.05 -4.37
CA GLU A 118 11.91 2.46 -4.66
C GLU A 118 12.03 1.11 -3.94
N ARG A 119 12.38 0.06 -4.69
CA ARG A 119 12.53 -1.31 -4.20
C ARG A 119 13.97 -1.77 -4.50
N PRO A 120 14.95 -1.39 -3.68
CA PRO A 120 16.37 -1.54 -4.02
C PRO A 120 16.80 -3.00 -4.24
N HIS A 121 16.05 -3.96 -3.70
CA HIS A 121 16.37 -5.39 -3.82
C HIS A 121 15.58 -6.13 -4.89
N ASP A 122 14.59 -5.47 -5.50
CA ASP A 122 13.90 -5.94 -6.69
C ASP A 122 14.38 -5.21 -7.96
N ASP A 123 15.35 -4.30 -7.80
CA ASP A 123 16.00 -3.52 -8.86
C ASP A 123 15.02 -2.71 -9.74
N TYR A 124 13.99 -2.12 -9.12
CA TYR A 124 13.09 -1.21 -9.82
C TYR A 124 12.61 -0.03 -8.98
N LYS A 125 12.14 0.98 -9.71
CA LYS A 125 11.45 2.16 -9.19
C LYS A 125 10.15 2.34 -9.94
N LEU A 126 9.12 2.84 -9.26
CA LEU A 126 7.84 3.18 -9.84
C LEU A 126 7.50 4.62 -9.49
N ASP A 127 7.30 5.45 -10.51
CA ASP A 127 6.76 6.81 -10.37
C ASP A 127 5.32 6.81 -10.87
N MET A 128 4.38 7.22 -10.01
CA MET A 128 2.95 7.25 -10.33
C MET A 128 2.38 8.64 -10.13
N GLN A 129 1.62 9.08 -11.14
CA GLN A 129 0.78 10.26 -11.07
C GLN A 129 -0.69 9.82 -11.04
N VAL A 130 -1.37 10.08 -9.94
CA VAL A 130 -2.80 9.80 -9.80
C VAL A 130 -3.57 10.98 -10.38
N THR A 131 -4.24 10.77 -11.50
CA THR A 131 -4.98 11.82 -12.20
C THR A 131 -6.41 11.99 -11.70
N LYS A 132 -7.01 10.92 -11.17
CA LYS A 132 -8.38 10.92 -10.66
C LYS A 132 -8.52 9.96 -9.47
N VAL A 133 -9.19 10.41 -8.42
CA VAL A 133 -9.55 9.65 -7.22
C VAL A 133 -11.02 9.90 -6.94
N THR A 134 -11.87 8.89 -7.12
CA THR A 134 -13.27 8.93 -6.70
C THR A 134 -13.46 7.98 -5.52
N MET A 135 -14.35 8.32 -4.58
CA MET A 135 -14.56 7.53 -3.37
C MET A 135 -16.00 7.05 -3.26
N ASN A 136 -16.17 5.86 -2.68
CA ASN A 136 -17.49 5.27 -2.38
C ASN A 136 -18.42 5.16 -3.61
N GLU A 137 -17.84 5.09 -4.81
CA GLU A 137 -18.57 4.77 -6.02
C GLU A 137 -19.08 3.33 -5.97
N GLU A 138 -20.27 3.09 -6.51
CA GLU A 138 -20.79 1.75 -6.65
C GLU A 138 -19.93 0.96 -7.65
N ILE A 139 -19.32 -0.14 -7.18
CA ILE A 139 -18.55 -1.05 -8.05
C ILE A 139 -19.42 -2.29 -8.30
N PRO A 140 -19.84 -2.55 -9.56
CA PRO A 140 -20.69 -3.70 -9.89
C PRO A 140 -20.05 -5.03 -9.49
N ALA A 141 -20.84 -5.97 -8.99
CA ALA A 141 -20.38 -7.28 -8.50
C ALA A 141 -19.63 -8.09 -9.57
N GLU A 142 -19.97 -7.88 -10.84
CA GLU A 142 -19.35 -8.48 -12.02
C GLU A 142 -17.86 -8.16 -12.13
N ARG A 143 -17.41 -7.02 -11.59
CA ARG A 143 -15.99 -6.62 -11.58
C ARG A 143 -15.15 -7.47 -10.61
N PHE A 144 -15.80 -8.21 -9.72
CA PHE A 144 -15.16 -9.12 -8.76
C PHE A 144 -15.29 -10.59 -9.15
N LYS A 145 -15.83 -10.90 -10.34
CA LYS A 145 -15.84 -12.25 -10.88
C LYS A 145 -14.46 -12.58 -11.46
N LEU A 146 -13.83 -13.62 -10.91
CA LEU A 146 -12.61 -14.16 -11.48
C LEU A 146 -12.98 -15.08 -12.65
N GLU A 147 -13.01 -14.51 -13.86
CA GLU A 147 -13.24 -15.29 -15.07
C GLU A 147 -12.06 -16.22 -15.32
N GLN A 148 -12.35 -17.47 -15.68
CA GLN A 148 -11.34 -18.43 -16.05
C GLN A 148 -10.69 -17.98 -17.39
N PRO A 149 -9.35 -17.87 -17.46
CA PRO A 149 -8.69 -17.55 -18.72
C PRO A 149 -8.97 -18.60 -19.79
N GLU A 150 -9.00 -18.20 -21.06
CA GLU A 150 -9.16 -19.13 -22.17
C GLU A 150 -8.05 -20.20 -22.14
N GLY A 151 -8.44 -21.48 -22.24
CA GLY A 151 -7.52 -22.62 -22.20
C GLY A 151 -7.04 -23.03 -20.80
N ALA A 152 -7.51 -22.38 -19.72
CA ALA A 152 -7.23 -22.85 -18.38
C ALA A 152 -8.12 -24.06 -18.01
N GLU A 153 -7.55 -25.05 -17.35
CA GLU A 153 -8.27 -26.20 -16.79
C GLU A 153 -8.57 -25.95 -15.30
N LEU A 154 -9.83 -26.07 -14.90
CA LEU A 154 -10.22 -25.90 -13.50
C LEU A 154 -10.04 -27.23 -12.76
N VAL A 155 -9.09 -27.30 -11.84
CA VAL A 155 -8.87 -28.49 -10.99
C VAL A 155 -9.44 -28.23 -9.59
N PRO A 156 -10.62 -28.76 -9.25
CA PRO A 156 -11.18 -28.63 -7.91
C PRO A 156 -10.41 -29.50 -6.91
N VAL A 157 -9.68 -28.87 -5.99
CA VAL A 157 -8.99 -29.56 -4.88
C VAL A 157 -9.94 -29.73 -3.70
N GLY A 158 -10.24 -30.97 -3.31
CA GLY A 158 -10.99 -31.30 -2.08
C GLY A 158 -12.27 -32.12 -2.25
N GLN A 159 -12.66 -32.51 -3.46
CA GLN A 159 -13.68 -33.55 -3.61
C GLN A 159 -13.03 -34.91 -3.39
N ALA A 160 -13.31 -35.52 -2.23
CA ALA A 160 -12.98 -36.92 -2.01
C ALA A 160 -13.69 -37.75 -3.08
N THR A 161 -12.94 -38.27 -4.05
CA THR A 161 -13.42 -39.34 -4.92
C THR A 161 -13.80 -40.50 -4.02
N GLU A 162 -15.10 -40.76 -3.92
CA GLU A 162 -15.65 -41.96 -3.31
C GLU A 162 -15.19 -43.14 -4.17
N SER A 163 -14.10 -43.77 -3.73
CA SER A 163 -13.53 -44.97 -4.35
C SER A 163 -14.54 -46.11 -4.25
N LYS A 164 -15.38 -46.28 -5.27
CA LYS A 164 -16.18 -47.50 -5.43
C LYS A 164 -15.25 -48.64 -5.86
N GLN A 165 -14.74 -49.42 -4.90
CA GLN A 165 -14.03 -50.66 -5.17
C GLN A 165 -15.03 -51.79 -5.51
N PRO A 166 -14.66 -52.71 -6.42
CA PRO A 166 -15.46 -53.86 -6.86
C PRO A 166 -15.58 -54.95 -5.79
#